data_AF-A0A5B7TZ07-F1
#
_entry.id   AF-A0A5B7TZ07-F1
#
_cell.length_a   1.000
_cell.length_b   1.000
_cell.length_c   1.000
_cell.angle_alpha   90.00
_cell.angle_beta   90.00
_cell.angle_gamma   90.00
#
_symmetry.space_group_name_H-M   'P 1'
#
loop_
_entity.id
_entity.type
_entity.pdbx_description
1 polymer ?
#
loop_
_entity_poly.entity_id
_entity_poly.type
_entity_poly.pdbx_seq_one_letter_code
_entity_poly.pdbx_strand_id
1 'polypeptide(L)'
;MKFISFSMILFIACLISVASCTSDDDVEIVTLKVNHYKQSGNALMPNQFLLVQEEAAIDGDDWYFFYSGIEGFDYELGYVYTLKVEKEIIGNPMADGGSINYKLIEEIGKEKVASEISFEILLSRTYDDSFFEPFFTKTDHSTFKLLDGTQIDCANLCDELTEKLAVKEAITGVFQHSENNSLELTALK
;
A
#
# COMPACT_ATOMS: atom_id res chain seq x y z
N MET A 1 72.76 25.61 -37.42
CA MET A 1 71.36 25.62 -36.92
C MET A 1 71.31 24.83 -35.63
N LYS A 2 70.73 25.43 -34.59
CA LYS A 2 70.68 24.98 -33.19
C LYS A 2 69.83 23.73 -33.04
N PHE A 3 70.15 22.84 -32.10
CA PHE A 3 69.22 22.35 -31.07
C PHE A 3 70.01 21.89 -29.84
N ILE A 4 69.75 22.56 -28.72
CA ILE A 4 70.28 22.27 -27.38
C ILE A 4 69.13 21.63 -26.58
N SER A 5 69.52 20.64 -25.77
CA SER A 5 68.75 19.89 -24.76
C SER A 5 68.08 20.77 -23.69
N PHE A 6 66.89 20.36 -23.21
CA PHE A 6 66.54 20.53 -21.80
C PHE A 6 65.50 19.52 -21.32
N SER A 7 65.79 18.97 -20.13
CA SER A 7 65.02 18.11 -19.24
C SER A 7 63.65 18.68 -18.83
N MET A 8 62.64 17.85 -18.54
CA MET A 8 61.86 17.91 -17.29
C MET A 8 60.78 16.80 -17.24
N ILE A 9 60.76 16.05 -16.14
CA ILE A 9 59.74 15.09 -15.72
C ILE A 9 58.41 15.80 -15.37
N LEU A 10 57.26 15.22 -15.76
CA LEU A 10 55.93 15.40 -15.14
C LEU A 10 55.07 14.17 -15.54
N PHE A 11 54.98 13.09 -14.76
CA PHE A 11 54.15 12.88 -13.56
C PHE A 11 52.65 13.21 -13.75
N ILE A 12 51.80 12.34 -13.18
CA ILE A 12 50.33 12.39 -13.05
C ILE A 12 49.62 11.58 -14.14
N ALA A 13 49.55 10.25 -14.03
CA ALA A 13 48.55 9.55 -13.22
C ALA A 13 47.11 10.02 -13.52
N CYS A 14 46.57 9.60 -14.67
CA CYS A 14 45.13 9.59 -14.90
C CYS A 14 44.55 8.33 -14.22
N LEU A 15 44.59 8.36 -12.90
CA LEU A 15 43.98 7.40 -11.98
C LEU A 15 43.25 8.26 -10.95
N ILE A 16 42.04 7.86 -10.60
CA ILE A 16 41.07 8.54 -9.71
C ILE A 16 40.21 9.56 -10.49
N SER A 17 38.90 9.40 -10.65
CA SER A 17 37.92 8.81 -9.73
C SER A 17 36.73 8.24 -10.52
N VAL A 18 36.59 6.91 -10.51
CA VAL A 18 35.23 6.36 -10.40
C VAL A 18 34.77 6.71 -9.00
N ALA A 19 34.08 7.84 -8.87
CA ALA A 19 33.20 8.03 -7.74
C ALA A 19 32.09 6.98 -7.89
N SER A 20 32.34 5.78 -7.38
CA SER A 20 31.26 4.91 -6.94
C SER A 20 30.58 5.72 -5.86
N CYS A 21 29.46 6.36 -6.20
CA CYS A 21 28.51 6.78 -5.18
C CYS A 21 28.15 5.51 -4.43
N THR A 22 28.70 5.35 -3.23
CA THR A 22 28.03 4.55 -2.22
C THR A 22 26.74 5.31 -1.95
N SER A 23 25.63 4.87 -2.54
CA SER A 23 24.33 5.20 -1.97
C SER A 23 24.33 4.44 -0.66
N ASP A 24 24.71 5.10 0.42
CA ASP A 24 24.47 4.56 1.75
C ASP A 24 22.95 4.57 1.89
N ASP A 25 22.33 3.41 1.67
CA ASP A 25 20.89 3.24 1.87
C ASP A 25 20.62 3.52 3.36
N ASP A 26 19.70 4.46 3.62
CA ASP A 26 19.36 4.85 4.98
C ASP A 26 18.38 3.82 5.53
N VAL A 27 18.86 3.00 6.47
CA VAL A 27 18.11 1.91 7.07
C VAL A 27 17.69 2.31 8.47
N GLU A 28 16.38 2.42 8.68
CA GLU A 28 15.79 2.62 9.98
C GLU A 28 14.95 1.41 10.41
N ILE A 29 14.91 1.17 11.72
CA ILE A 29 14.00 0.19 12.31
C ILE A 29 12.81 0.95 12.87
N VAL A 30 11.63 0.68 12.34
CA VAL A 30 10.38 1.33 12.76
C VAL A 30 9.33 0.32 13.21
N THR A 31 8.40 0.81 14.00
CA THR A 31 7.18 0.11 14.41
C THR A 31 6.03 0.58 13.56
N LEU A 32 5.34 -0.39 12.93
CA LEU A 32 4.11 -0.17 12.20
C LEU A 32 2.95 -0.83 12.94
N LYS A 33 1.84 -0.11 13.10
CA LYS A 33 0.54 -0.72 13.38
C LYS A 33 -0.19 -0.89 12.05
N VAL A 34 -0.65 -2.09 11.73
CA VAL A 34 -1.40 -2.39 10.49
C VAL A 34 -2.86 -2.60 10.82
N ASN A 35 -3.76 -1.94 10.10
CA ASN A 35 -5.19 -1.97 10.34
C ASN A 35 -5.80 -3.34 9.99
N HIS A 36 -6.99 -3.63 10.53
CA HIS A 36 -7.72 -4.87 10.34
C HIS A 36 -8.47 -4.99 9.01
N TYR A 37 -8.37 -3.99 8.15
CA TYR A 37 -8.94 -3.97 6.81
C TYR A 37 -8.02 -3.19 5.87
N LYS A 38 -8.16 -3.46 4.57
CA LYS A 38 -7.52 -2.69 3.50
C LYS A 38 -8.49 -1.65 2.96
N GLN A 39 -7.95 -0.57 2.44
CA GLN A 39 -8.73 0.45 1.74
C GLN A 39 -8.53 0.35 0.24
N SER A 40 -9.61 0.54 -0.51
CA SER A 40 -9.57 0.68 -1.95
C SER A 40 -8.92 2.01 -2.34
N GLY A 41 -8.04 1.98 -3.33
CA GLY A 41 -7.45 3.21 -3.86
C GLY A 41 -6.65 2.97 -5.12
N ASN A 42 -5.81 3.93 -5.45
CA ASN A 42 -4.96 3.90 -6.63
C ASN A 42 -3.50 4.11 -6.23
N ALA A 43 -2.62 3.31 -6.80
CA ALA A 43 -1.20 3.62 -6.94
C ALA A 43 -0.89 3.68 -8.45
N LEU A 44 -0.05 2.77 -8.96
CA LEU A 44 0.08 2.57 -10.41
C LEU A 44 -1.20 2.03 -11.06
N MET A 45 -1.99 1.29 -10.29
CA MET A 45 -3.29 0.74 -10.69
C MET A 45 -4.25 0.69 -9.49
N PRO A 46 -5.57 0.56 -9.73
CA PRO A 46 -6.55 0.30 -8.68
C PRO A 46 -6.21 -0.97 -7.90
N ASN A 47 -6.22 -0.90 -6.57
CA ASN A 47 -5.99 -2.06 -5.72
C ASN A 47 -6.57 -1.87 -4.31
N GLN A 48 -6.42 -2.89 -3.47
CA GLN A 48 -6.59 -2.84 -2.02
C GLN A 48 -5.24 -2.61 -1.35
N PHE A 49 -5.16 -1.60 -0.49
CA PHE A 49 -3.94 -1.19 0.18
C PHE A 49 -4.05 -1.33 1.69
N LEU A 50 -2.94 -1.70 2.33
CA LEU A 50 -2.86 -1.67 3.79
C LEU A 50 -3.05 -0.24 4.28
N LEU A 51 -3.60 -0.13 5.48
CA LEU A 51 -3.66 1.10 6.25
C LEU A 51 -2.74 0.95 7.46
N VAL A 52 -1.88 1.93 7.71
CA VAL A 52 -0.90 1.86 8.80
C VAL A 52 -0.84 3.12 9.65
N GLN A 53 -0.33 2.95 10.87
CA GLN A 53 0.22 3.99 11.72
C GLN A 53 1.71 3.68 11.93
N GLU A 54 2.55 4.71 11.91
CA GLU A 54 4.00 4.57 12.07
C GLU A 54 4.48 5.40 13.25
N GLU A 55 5.32 4.80 14.10
CA GLU A 55 5.98 5.47 15.22
C GLU A 55 5.04 6.32 16.08
N ALA A 56 5.24 7.64 16.13
CA ALA A 56 4.47 8.56 16.97
C ALA A 56 2.99 8.69 16.59
N ALA A 57 2.57 8.18 15.42
CA ALA A 57 1.17 8.15 15.01
C ALA A 57 0.41 6.92 15.56
N ILE A 58 1.11 5.97 16.17
CA ILE A 58 0.50 4.78 16.77
C ILE A 58 -0.48 5.19 17.86
N ASP A 59 -1.65 4.55 17.87
CA ASP A 59 -2.79 4.82 18.75
C ASP A 59 -3.46 6.19 18.55
N GLY A 60 -3.11 6.89 17.46
CA GLY A 60 -3.90 7.99 16.94
C GLY A 60 -5.20 7.52 16.27
N ASP A 61 -6.02 8.48 15.87
CA ASP A 61 -7.29 8.19 15.18
C ASP A 61 -7.11 8.01 13.66
N ASP A 62 -6.02 8.55 13.11
CA ASP A 62 -5.77 8.55 11.67
C ASP A 62 -5.02 7.29 11.21
N TRP A 63 -5.40 6.80 10.04
CA TRP A 63 -4.75 5.70 9.35
C TRP A 63 -4.31 6.13 7.95
N TYR A 64 -3.11 5.75 7.54
CA TYR A 64 -2.51 6.19 6.29
C TYR A 64 -2.38 5.03 5.31
N PHE A 65 -2.65 5.31 4.02
CA PHE A 65 -2.39 4.35 2.95
C PHE A 65 -0.93 3.92 2.93
N PHE A 66 -0.72 2.61 2.78
CA PHE A 66 0.59 2.01 2.71
C PHE A 66 0.77 1.27 1.38
N TYR A 67 1.62 1.81 0.52
CA TYR A 67 1.74 1.42 -0.89
C TYR A 67 2.88 0.45 -1.19
N SER A 68 3.90 0.36 -0.32
CA SER A 68 5.15 -0.37 -0.62
C SER A 68 5.08 -1.89 -0.38
N GLY A 69 4.07 -2.38 0.36
CA GLY A 69 4.08 -3.75 0.89
C GLY A 69 5.19 -3.97 1.93
N ILE A 70 5.18 -5.13 2.60
CA ILE A 70 6.18 -5.50 3.62
C ILE A 70 6.66 -6.91 3.29
N GLU A 71 7.94 -7.05 2.94
CA GLU A 71 8.55 -8.36 2.66
C GLU A 71 8.46 -9.26 3.90
N GLY A 72 7.96 -10.49 3.71
CA GLY A 72 7.85 -11.47 4.78
C GLY A 72 6.61 -11.31 5.67
N PHE A 73 5.74 -10.34 5.41
CA PHE A 73 4.46 -10.18 6.11
C PHE A 73 3.31 -10.76 5.29
N ASP A 74 2.53 -11.66 5.91
CA ASP A 74 1.30 -12.21 5.34
C ASP A 74 0.09 -11.67 6.10
N TYR A 75 -0.68 -10.84 5.42
CA TYR A 75 -1.79 -10.11 6.03
C TYR A 75 -3.06 -10.99 6.08
N GLU A 76 -3.68 -11.06 7.25
CA GLU A 76 -5.01 -11.65 7.42
C GLU A 76 -6.06 -10.59 7.76
N LEU A 77 -7.19 -10.64 7.05
CA LEU A 77 -8.34 -9.78 7.30
C LEU A 77 -8.86 -9.96 8.74
N GLY A 78 -9.24 -8.85 9.38
CA GLY A 78 -9.83 -8.88 10.73
C GLY A 78 -8.83 -8.85 11.88
N TYR A 79 -7.54 -8.64 11.59
CA TYR A 79 -6.51 -8.50 12.61
C TYR A 79 -5.81 -7.15 12.55
N VAL A 80 -5.66 -6.51 13.70
CA VAL A 80 -4.71 -5.41 13.87
C VAL A 80 -3.35 -6.01 14.23
N TYR A 81 -2.30 -5.57 13.54
CA TYR A 81 -0.94 -6.03 13.80
C TYR A 81 -0.10 -4.90 14.37
N THR A 82 0.85 -5.24 15.23
CA THR A 82 1.99 -4.38 15.57
C THR A 82 3.25 -5.09 15.09
N LEU A 83 3.96 -4.47 14.16
CA LEU A 83 5.10 -5.04 13.46
C LEU A 83 6.33 -4.19 13.72
N LYS A 84 7.47 -4.86 13.90
CA LYS A 84 8.79 -4.24 13.80
C LYS A 84 9.32 -4.52 12.40
N VAL A 85 9.70 -3.48 11.68
CA VAL A 85 10.17 -3.59 10.29
C VAL A 85 11.47 -2.83 10.09
N GLU A 86 12.27 -3.34 9.18
CA GLU A 86 13.38 -2.61 8.57
C GLU A 86 12.80 -1.78 7.43
N LYS A 87 13.07 -0.48 7.43
CA LYS A 87 12.67 0.47 6.41
C LYS A 87 13.92 1.05 5.77
N GLU A 88 14.10 0.76 4.50
CA GLU A 88 15.28 1.12 3.71
C GLU A 88 14.89 2.18 2.67
N ILE A 89 15.54 3.34 2.71
CA ILE A 89 15.37 4.38 1.69
C ILE A 89 16.33 4.09 0.54
N ILE A 90 15.77 3.82 -0.64
CA ILE A 90 16.55 3.52 -1.84
C ILE A 90 17.02 4.83 -2.46
N GLY A 91 18.33 5.07 -2.48
CA GLY A 91 18.91 6.34 -2.93
C GLY A 91 18.75 6.64 -4.44
N ASN A 92 18.64 5.61 -5.27
CA ASN A 92 18.45 5.75 -6.73
C ASN A 92 17.44 4.71 -7.24
N PRO A 93 16.14 4.88 -6.94
CA PRO A 93 15.13 3.90 -7.32
C PRO A 93 14.98 3.84 -8.84
N MET A 94 14.54 2.69 -9.35
CA MET A 94 14.12 2.58 -10.75
C MET A 94 12.97 3.54 -11.03
N ALA A 95 12.81 3.98 -12.29
CA ALA A 95 11.80 4.98 -12.66
C ALA A 95 10.37 4.64 -12.19
N ASP A 96 10.02 3.36 -12.17
CA ASP A 96 8.71 2.84 -11.72
C ASP A 96 8.80 2.06 -10.39
N GLY A 97 9.96 2.08 -9.74
CA GLY A 97 10.20 1.43 -8.46
C GLY A 97 9.89 2.34 -7.28
N GLY A 98 9.34 1.78 -6.20
CA GLY A 98 9.21 2.51 -4.94
C GLY A 98 10.56 3.00 -4.43
N SER A 99 10.57 4.13 -3.72
CA SER A 99 11.78 4.69 -3.10
C SER A 99 12.06 4.15 -1.70
N ILE A 100 11.21 3.25 -1.18
CA ILE A 100 11.29 2.71 0.17
C ILE A 100 10.92 1.23 0.15
N ASN A 101 11.80 0.38 0.68
CA ASN A 101 11.54 -1.03 0.95
C ASN A 101 11.22 -1.24 2.43
N TYR A 102 10.32 -2.18 2.70
CA TYR A 102 10.02 -2.62 4.05
C TYR A 102 10.18 -4.12 4.17
N LYS A 103 10.82 -4.57 5.25
CA LYS A 103 11.00 -5.98 5.56
C LYS A 103 10.61 -6.29 6.99
N LEU A 104 9.81 -7.32 7.19
CA LEU A 104 9.40 -7.76 8.51
C LEU A 104 10.62 -8.27 9.30
N ILE A 105 10.83 -7.69 10.48
CA ILE A 105 11.77 -8.19 11.48
C ILE A 105 11.04 -9.08 12.46
N GLU A 106 9.89 -8.60 12.98
CA GLU A 106 9.15 -9.26 14.06
C GLU A 106 7.67 -8.85 14.06
N GLU A 107 6.76 -9.82 14.25
CA GLU A 107 5.37 -9.55 14.61
C GLU A 107 5.28 -9.43 16.14
N ILE A 108 5.21 -8.20 16.65
CA ILE A 108 5.16 -7.90 18.08
C ILE A 108 3.79 -8.28 18.65
N GLY A 109 2.72 -8.09 17.88
CA GLY A 109 1.36 -8.40 18.29
C GLY A 109 0.40 -8.55 17.12
N LYS A 110 -0.63 -9.37 17.34
CA LYS A 110 -1.73 -9.65 16.41
C LYS A 110 -3.01 -9.81 17.20
N GLU A 111 -3.95 -8.90 17.00
CA GLU A 111 -5.20 -8.83 17.76
C GLU A 111 -6.40 -8.94 16.83
N LYS A 112 -7.26 -9.93 17.05
CA LYS A 112 -8.50 -10.07 16.29
C LYS A 112 -9.49 -9.01 16.73
N VAL A 113 -10.01 -8.23 15.79
CA VAL A 113 -11.04 -7.23 16.11
C VAL A 113 -12.41 -7.89 16.29
N ALA A 114 -13.28 -7.26 17.07
CA ALA A 114 -14.66 -7.70 17.20
C ALA A 114 -15.39 -7.59 15.85
N SER A 115 -16.22 -8.58 15.51
CA SER A 115 -16.99 -8.60 14.24
C SER A 115 -17.93 -7.41 14.09
N GLU A 116 -18.43 -6.88 15.21
CA GLU A 116 -19.37 -5.75 15.26
C GLU A 116 -18.75 -4.40 14.88
N ILE A 117 -17.41 -4.31 14.79
CA ILE A 117 -16.72 -3.07 14.42
C ILE A 117 -17.04 -2.77 12.96
N SER A 118 -17.56 -1.57 12.73
CA SER A 118 -17.89 -1.05 11.41
C SER A 118 -16.77 -0.17 10.86
N PHE A 119 -16.53 -0.29 9.56
CA PHE A 119 -15.51 0.47 8.84
C PHE A 119 -15.95 0.74 7.41
N GLU A 120 -15.34 1.75 6.79
CA GLU A 120 -15.72 2.21 5.47
C GLU A 120 -14.69 1.81 4.42
N ILE A 121 -15.18 1.22 3.33
CA ILE A 121 -14.38 0.91 2.14
C ILE A 121 -15.02 1.59 0.95
N LEU A 122 -14.21 2.31 0.19
CA LEU A 122 -14.59 2.88 -1.08
C LEU A 122 -14.82 1.76 -2.10
N LEU A 123 -16.03 1.66 -2.65
CA LEU A 123 -16.39 0.64 -3.65
C LEU A 123 -16.30 1.17 -5.08
N SER A 124 -16.56 2.46 -5.29
CA SER A 124 -16.38 3.09 -6.59
C SER A 124 -16.06 4.58 -6.47
N ARG A 125 -15.38 5.11 -7.49
CA ARG A 125 -15.22 6.56 -7.70
C ARG A 125 -15.79 6.99 -9.03
N THR A 126 -16.23 8.24 -9.06
CA THR A 126 -16.57 8.97 -10.27
C THR A 126 -15.79 10.26 -10.24
N TYR A 127 -14.96 10.50 -11.26
CA TYR A 127 -14.15 11.73 -11.35
C TYR A 127 -14.91 12.81 -12.13
N ASP A 128 -15.62 12.39 -13.17
CA ASP A 128 -16.56 13.16 -13.97
C ASP A 128 -17.60 12.21 -14.59
N ASP A 129 -18.55 12.75 -15.38
CA ASP A 129 -19.61 11.96 -16.03
C ASP A 129 -19.08 10.85 -16.97
N SER A 130 -17.79 10.87 -17.30
CA SER A 130 -17.16 9.97 -18.28
C SER A 130 -16.30 8.88 -17.65
N PHE A 131 -15.79 9.06 -16.43
CA PHE A 131 -14.89 8.09 -15.79
C PHE A 131 -15.43 7.58 -14.45
N PHE A 132 -15.89 6.31 -14.50
CA PHE A 132 -16.33 5.51 -13.37
C PHE A 132 -15.33 4.39 -13.12
N GLU A 133 -14.83 4.31 -11.89
CA GLU A 133 -13.81 3.35 -11.47
C GLU A 133 -14.33 2.49 -10.32
N PRO A 134 -14.70 1.22 -10.57
CA PRO A 134 -15.05 0.28 -9.51
C PRO A 134 -13.81 -0.35 -8.87
N PHE A 135 -13.82 -0.49 -7.55
CA PHE A 135 -12.79 -1.18 -6.77
C PHE A 135 -13.22 -2.58 -6.32
N PHE A 136 -14.06 -3.22 -7.12
CA PHE A 136 -14.53 -4.57 -6.89
C PHE A 136 -14.84 -5.24 -8.24
N THR A 137 -14.97 -6.56 -8.21
CA THR A 137 -15.43 -7.39 -9.31
C THR A 137 -16.81 -7.95 -8.99
N LYS A 138 -17.65 -8.06 -10.01
CA LYS A 138 -19.01 -8.62 -9.92
C LYS A 138 -19.13 -9.76 -10.92
N THR A 139 -19.52 -10.95 -10.48
CA THR A 139 -19.74 -12.10 -11.38
C THR A 139 -21.22 -12.30 -11.68
N ASP A 140 -22.09 -12.06 -10.71
CA ASP A 140 -23.54 -12.15 -10.83
C ASP A 140 -24.22 -11.18 -9.85
N HIS A 141 -25.50 -11.37 -9.56
CA HIS A 141 -26.28 -10.45 -8.72
C HIS A 141 -25.86 -10.42 -7.25
N SER A 142 -25.25 -11.49 -6.72
CA SER A 142 -24.90 -11.62 -5.30
C SER A 142 -23.41 -11.87 -5.05
N THR A 143 -22.62 -12.05 -6.10
CA THR A 143 -21.20 -12.37 -6.00
C THR A 143 -20.35 -11.14 -6.28
N PHE A 144 -19.93 -10.48 -5.20
CA PHE A 144 -19.04 -9.31 -5.21
C PHE A 144 -17.72 -9.65 -4.53
N LYS A 145 -16.60 -9.17 -5.08
CA LYS A 145 -15.27 -9.30 -4.46
C LYS A 145 -14.47 -8.01 -4.61
N LEU A 146 -13.79 -7.56 -3.57
CA LEU A 146 -12.79 -6.49 -3.69
C LEU A 146 -11.66 -6.91 -4.66
N LEU A 147 -10.85 -5.95 -5.09
CA LEU A 147 -9.79 -6.21 -6.09
C LEU A 147 -8.72 -7.22 -5.61
N ASP A 148 -8.56 -7.42 -4.30
CA ASP A 148 -7.66 -8.45 -3.75
C ASP A 148 -8.34 -9.81 -3.55
N GLY A 149 -9.58 -9.96 -4.00
CA GLY A 149 -10.35 -11.19 -3.93
C GLY A 149 -11.19 -11.35 -2.65
N THR A 150 -11.10 -10.43 -1.69
CA THR A 150 -11.93 -10.44 -0.48
C THR A 150 -13.41 -10.45 -0.85
N GLN A 151 -14.15 -11.44 -0.34
CA GLN A 151 -15.58 -11.59 -0.65
C GLN A 151 -16.41 -10.55 0.09
N ILE A 152 -17.35 -9.95 -0.63
CA ILE A 152 -18.38 -9.09 -0.06
C ILE A 152 -19.69 -9.89 -0.02
N ASP A 153 -20.23 -10.05 1.17
CA ASP A 153 -21.63 -10.42 1.38
C ASP A 153 -22.46 -9.14 1.37
N CYS A 154 -23.26 -8.94 0.32
CA CYS A 154 -24.12 -7.76 0.20
C CYS A 154 -25.40 -7.86 1.04
N ALA A 155 -25.63 -8.97 1.76
CA ALA A 155 -26.81 -9.20 2.60
C ALA A 155 -28.12 -8.81 1.88
N ASN A 156 -28.87 -7.86 2.43
CA ASN A 156 -30.11 -7.32 1.85
C ASN A 156 -29.90 -6.08 0.95
N LEU A 157 -28.65 -5.70 0.67
CA LEU A 157 -28.25 -4.51 -0.10
C LEU A 157 -27.79 -4.81 -1.53
N CYS A 158 -27.88 -6.06 -1.98
CA CYS A 158 -27.41 -6.47 -3.32
C CYS A 158 -28.13 -5.74 -4.48
N ASP A 159 -29.44 -5.52 -4.34
CA ASP A 159 -30.26 -4.80 -5.33
C ASP A 159 -29.83 -3.33 -5.38
N GLU A 160 -29.80 -2.64 -4.23
CA GLU A 160 -29.40 -1.23 -4.14
C GLU A 160 -27.98 -1.00 -4.66
N LEU A 161 -27.02 -1.85 -4.26
CA LEU A 161 -25.66 -1.81 -4.77
C LEU A 161 -25.66 -1.95 -6.30
N THR A 162 -26.42 -2.90 -6.85
CA THR A 162 -26.50 -3.10 -8.30
C THR A 162 -27.10 -1.90 -9.04
N GLU A 163 -28.12 -1.26 -8.47
CA GLU A 163 -28.74 -0.06 -9.04
C GLU A 163 -27.77 1.13 -9.05
N LYS A 164 -27.09 1.40 -7.93
CA LYS A 164 -26.07 2.46 -7.83
C LYS A 164 -24.93 2.27 -8.83
N LEU A 165 -24.52 1.01 -9.05
CA LEU A 165 -23.52 0.67 -10.06
C LEU A 165 -24.01 0.90 -11.49
N ALA A 166 -25.27 0.60 -11.78
CA ALA A 166 -25.85 0.82 -13.10
C ALA A 166 -25.89 2.31 -13.48
N VAL A 167 -26.05 3.20 -12.50
CA VAL A 167 -26.03 4.66 -12.69
C VAL A 167 -24.64 5.29 -12.47
N LYS A 168 -23.59 4.48 -12.25
CA LYS A 168 -22.20 4.93 -12.08
C LYS A 168 -22.01 5.94 -10.93
N GLU A 169 -22.72 5.74 -9.83
CA GLU A 169 -22.57 6.55 -8.63
C GLU A 169 -21.22 6.25 -7.94
N ALA A 170 -20.64 7.25 -7.27
CA ALA A 170 -19.57 6.98 -6.31
C ALA A 170 -20.19 6.31 -5.08
N ILE A 171 -19.57 5.23 -4.61
CA ILE A 171 -20.15 4.39 -3.56
C ILE A 171 -19.10 4.15 -2.48
N THR A 172 -19.46 4.44 -1.24
CA THR A 172 -18.74 3.96 -0.07
C THR A 172 -19.59 2.92 0.65
N GLY A 173 -19.05 1.72 0.85
CA GLY A 173 -19.71 0.70 1.65
C GLY A 173 -19.29 0.79 3.11
N VAL A 174 -20.23 0.56 4.02
CA VAL A 174 -19.97 0.33 5.44
C VAL A 174 -19.98 -1.17 5.69
N PHE A 175 -18.90 -1.69 6.25
CA PHE A 175 -18.64 -3.11 6.39
C PHE A 175 -18.45 -3.54 7.83
N GLN A 176 -18.77 -4.79 8.10
CA GLN A 176 -18.38 -5.55 9.28
C GLN A 176 -17.63 -6.81 8.86
N HIS A 177 -16.80 -7.36 9.75
CA HIS A 177 -16.15 -8.66 9.49
C HIS A 177 -17.15 -9.79 9.64
N SER A 178 -17.18 -10.70 8.66
CA SER A 178 -18.01 -11.90 8.69
C SER A 178 -17.15 -13.17 8.70
N GLU A 179 -17.79 -14.34 8.70
CA GLU A 179 -17.11 -15.62 8.65
C GLU A 179 -16.29 -15.78 7.36
N ASN A 180 -15.35 -16.73 7.36
CA ASN A 180 -14.57 -17.12 6.18
C ASN A 180 -13.75 -15.98 5.51
N ASN A 181 -13.25 -15.02 6.29
CA ASN A 181 -12.49 -13.86 5.80
C ASN A 181 -13.28 -13.05 4.75
N SER A 182 -14.58 -12.89 4.97
CA SER A 182 -15.47 -12.08 4.14
C SER A 182 -15.94 -10.82 4.88
N LEU A 183 -16.49 -9.88 4.13
CA LEU A 183 -17.02 -8.62 4.63
C LEU A 183 -18.51 -8.54 4.38
N GLU A 184 -19.30 -8.31 5.42
CA GLU A 184 -20.73 -8.04 5.29
C GLU A 184 -20.95 -6.55 5.06
N LEU A 185 -21.64 -6.20 3.98
CA LEU A 185 -22.07 -4.84 3.69
C LEU A 185 -23.31 -4.52 4.52
N THR A 186 -23.20 -3.53 5.39
CA THR A 186 -24.25 -3.14 6.35
C THR A 186 -24.93 -1.83 5.97
N ALA A 187 -24.28 -0.97 5.18
CA ALA A 187 -24.86 0.23 4.61
C ALA A 187 -24.10 0.71 3.36
N LEU A 188 -24.76 1.54 2.56
CA LEU A 188 -24.18 2.26 1.42
C LEU A 188 -24.26 3.77 1.70
N LYS A 189 -23.18 4.49 1.41
CA LYS A 189 -23.06 5.94 1.54
C LYS A 189 -22.73 6.57 0.19
#